data_AF-A0A919WS83-F1
#
_entry.id   AF-A0A919WS83-F1
#
_cell.length_a   1.000
_cell.length_b   1.000
_cell.length_c   1.000
_cell.angle_alpha   90.00
_cell.angle_beta   90.00
_cell.angle_gamma   90.00
#
_symmetry.space_group_name_H-M   'P 1'
#
loop_
_entity.id
_entity.type
_entity.pdbx_description
1 polymer ?
#
loop_
_entity_poly.entity_id
_entity_poly.type
_entity_poly.pdbx_seq_one_letter_code
_entity_poly.pdbx_strand_id
1 'polypeptide(L)'
;MENVVKELNQFLEGNFMAIHTYDQYIHHIDDQKLKNVLQDIQQNHKEHAAMIAKRIQDLGGIPAHDVTAKGKMIEFMSKVKGTTADTSSILRDASVGENRGIQTSKELLDGDLDAESLELVQSILEHDQQHVELLNQHIDFH
;
A
#
# COMPACT_ATOMS: atom_id res chain seq x y z
N MET A 1 -12.87 15.95 -13.16
CA MET A 1 -11.63 16.33 -12.47
C MET A 1 -11.77 16.23 -10.96
N GLU A 2 -12.79 16.85 -10.33
CA GLU A 2 -12.98 16.69 -8.86
C GLU A 2 -13.11 15.23 -8.42
N ASN A 3 -13.85 14.40 -9.16
CA ASN A 3 -13.96 12.96 -8.85
C ASN A 3 -12.61 12.23 -8.99
N VAL A 4 -11.85 12.46 -10.07
CA VAL A 4 -10.51 11.86 -10.27
C VAL A 4 -9.57 12.21 -9.11
N VAL A 5 -9.51 13.48 -8.72
CA VAL A 5 -8.66 13.95 -7.62
C VAL A 5 -9.07 13.31 -6.30
N LYS A 6 -10.37 13.14 -6.06
CA LYS A 6 -10.89 12.46 -4.86
C LYS A 6 -10.46 11.00 -4.82
N GLU A 7 -10.63 10.28 -5.93
CA GLU A 7 -10.28 8.85 -6.01
C GLU A 7 -8.77 8.63 -5.89
N LEU A 8 -7.95 9.44 -6.56
CA LEU A 8 -6.48 9.40 -6.40
C LEU A 8 -6.04 9.71 -4.97
N ASN A 9 -6.73 10.61 -4.27
CA ASN A 9 -6.45 10.87 -2.85
C ASN A 9 -6.78 9.67 -1.97
N GLN A 10 -7.88 8.96 -2.25
CA GLN A 10 -8.21 7.73 -1.52
C GLN A 10 -7.18 6.62 -1.79
N PHE A 11 -6.68 6.52 -3.02
CA PHE A 11 -5.58 5.61 -3.37
C PHE A 11 -4.25 6.00 -2.71
N LEU A 12 -3.95 7.30 -2.62
CA LEU A 12 -2.79 7.84 -1.92
C LEU A 12 -2.84 7.53 -0.41
N GLU A 13 -4.00 7.67 0.23
CA GLU A 13 -4.20 7.26 1.64
C GLU A 13 -3.89 5.78 1.85
N GLY A 14 -4.26 4.92 0.89
CA GLY A 14 -3.92 3.50 0.89
C GLY A 14 -2.41 3.24 0.96
N ASN A 15 -1.65 3.94 0.13
CA ASN A 15 -0.19 3.85 0.11
C ASN A 15 0.46 4.35 1.41
N PHE A 16 -0.06 5.43 2.01
CA PHE A 16 0.41 5.86 3.33
C PHE A 16 0.12 4.82 4.42
N MET A 17 -1.05 4.19 4.40
CA MET A 17 -1.35 3.10 5.33
C MET A 17 -0.38 1.94 5.18
N ALA A 18 -0.06 1.53 3.94
CA ALA A 18 0.94 0.49 3.68
C ALA A 18 2.31 0.88 4.25
N ILE A 19 2.80 2.10 3.98
CA ILE A 19 4.09 2.60 4.51
C ILE A 19 4.16 2.47 6.04
N HIS A 20 3.12 2.91 6.74
CA HIS A 20 3.03 2.83 8.21
C HIS A 20 2.98 1.38 8.70
N THR A 21 2.28 0.50 8.00
CA THR A 21 2.20 -0.92 8.35
C THR A 21 3.53 -1.65 8.16
N TYR A 22 4.24 -1.41 7.05
CA TYR A 22 5.57 -1.95 6.86
C TYR A 22 6.57 -1.43 7.88
N ASP A 23 6.45 -0.17 8.33
CA ASP A 23 7.30 0.35 9.42
C ASP A 23 7.15 -0.48 10.70
N GLN A 24 5.91 -0.86 11.03
CA GLN A 24 5.63 -1.76 12.16
C GLN A 24 6.23 -3.16 11.93
N TYR A 25 6.06 -3.75 10.74
CA TYR A 25 6.62 -5.07 10.43
C TYR A 25 8.14 -5.10 10.52
N ILE A 26 8.81 -4.11 9.93
CA ILE A 26 10.27 -3.96 9.93
C ILE A 26 10.81 -3.89 11.36
N HIS A 27 10.09 -3.23 12.28
CA HIS A 27 10.48 -3.13 13.69
C HIS A 27 10.45 -4.47 14.43
N HIS A 28 9.63 -5.42 14.00
CA HIS A 28 9.40 -6.71 14.67
C HIS A 28 10.09 -7.90 13.97
N ILE A 29 10.87 -7.65 12.92
CA ILE A 29 11.64 -8.67 12.19
C ILE A 29 13.11 -8.60 12.62
N ASP A 30 13.64 -9.74 13.07
CA ASP A 30 15.06 -9.87 13.42
C ASP A 30 15.92 -10.31 12.22
N ASP A 31 15.38 -11.14 11.32
CA ASP A 31 16.13 -11.60 10.14
C ASP A 31 16.46 -10.43 9.21
N GLN A 32 17.75 -10.19 8.98
CA GLN A 32 18.20 -9.04 8.20
C GLN A 32 17.83 -9.13 6.72
N LYS A 33 17.71 -10.33 6.14
CA LYS A 33 17.32 -10.50 4.75
C LYS A 33 15.85 -10.14 4.57
N LEU A 34 14.98 -10.65 5.45
CA LEU A 34 13.55 -10.32 5.44
C LEU A 34 13.32 -8.84 5.75
N LYS A 35 14.11 -8.26 6.67
CA LYS A 35 14.07 -6.82 6.94
C LYS A 35 14.34 -6.00 5.67
N ASN A 36 15.35 -6.37 4.89
CA ASN A 36 15.64 -5.70 3.62
C ASN A 36 14.48 -5.84 2.63
N VAL A 37 13.91 -7.03 2.49
CA VAL A 37 12.74 -7.27 1.62
C VAL A 37 11.56 -6.36 1.99
N LEU A 38 11.22 -6.26 3.28
CA LEU A 38 10.14 -5.40 3.74
C LEU A 38 10.47 -3.90 3.58
N GLN A 39 11.73 -3.52 3.73
CA GLN A 39 12.20 -2.15 3.47
C GLN A 39 12.09 -1.77 1.99
N ASP A 40 12.41 -2.70 1.08
CA ASP A 40 12.29 -2.48 -0.37
C ASP A 40 10.82 -2.28 -0.76
N ILE A 41 9.90 -3.09 -0.22
CA ILE A 41 8.46 -2.93 -0.45
C ILE A 41 7.96 -1.59 0.13
N GLN A 42 8.36 -1.24 1.36
CA GLN A 42 8.02 0.06 1.95
C GLN A 42 8.50 1.22 1.09
N GLN A 43 9.70 1.11 0.51
CA GLN A 43 10.27 2.12 -0.36
C GLN A 43 9.49 2.26 -1.66
N ASN A 44 9.00 1.17 -2.25
CA ASN A 44 8.11 1.21 -3.40
C ASN A 44 6.81 1.97 -3.11
N HIS A 45 6.15 1.72 -1.97
CA HIS A 45 4.95 2.50 -1.62
C HIS A 45 5.24 4.00 -1.42
N LYS A 46 6.42 4.38 -0.92
CA LYS A 46 6.83 5.80 -0.85
C LYS A 46 6.96 6.42 -2.24
N GLU A 47 7.52 5.69 -3.18
CA GLU A 47 7.65 6.11 -4.59
C GLU A 47 6.27 6.21 -5.25
N HIS A 48 5.40 5.22 -5.06
CA HIS A 48 4.02 5.23 -5.53
C HIS A 48 3.27 6.45 -4.97
N ALA A 49 3.36 6.71 -3.67
CA ALA A 49 2.75 7.87 -3.03
C ALA A 49 3.23 9.19 -3.66
N ALA A 50 4.52 9.31 -3.97
CA ALA A 50 5.07 10.49 -4.63
C ALA A 50 4.53 10.65 -6.07
N MET A 51 4.41 9.56 -6.83
CA MET A 51 3.85 9.57 -8.19
C MET A 51 2.38 9.97 -8.19
N ILE A 52 1.58 9.41 -7.27
CA ILE A 52 0.15 9.74 -7.13
C ILE A 52 -0.03 11.19 -6.70
N ALA A 53 0.75 11.66 -5.70
CA ALA A 53 0.69 13.04 -5.24
C ALA A 53 1.02 14.03 -6.36
N LYS A 54 2.04 13.72 -7.18
CA LYS A 54 2.35 14.51 -8.37
C LYS A 54 1.18 14.53 -9.34
N ARG A 55 0.56 13.38 -9.65
CA ARG A 55 -0.60 13.31 -10.55
C ARG A 55 -1.77 14.17 -10.05
N ILE A 56 -2.05 14.14 -8.76
CA ILE A 56 -3.08 14.98 -8.14
C ILE A 56 -2.78 16.47 -8.35
N GLN A 57 -1.53 16.89 -8.18
CA GLN A 57 -1.10 18.27 -8.40
C GLN A 57 -1.19 18.68 -9.88
N ASP A 58 -0.81 17.79 -10.81
CA ASP A 58 -0.93 18.03 -12.25
C ASP A 58 -2.39 18.24 -12.67
N LEU A 59 -3.34 17.62 -11.97
CA LEU A 59 -4.79 17.82 -12.14
C LEU A 59 -5.34 19.08 -11.41
N GLY A 60 -4.47 19.87 -10.78
CA GLY A 60 -4.84 21.06 -10.00
C GLY A 60 -5.43 20.76 -8.61
N GLY A 61 -5.33 19.51 -8.14
CA GLY A 61 -5.79 19.08 -6.83
C GLY A 61 -4.75 19.27 -5.72
N ILE A 62 -5.19 19.08 -4.47
CA ILE A 62 -4.31 19.08 -3.30
C ILE A 62 -4.14 17.62 -2.86
N PRO A 63 -2.90 17.08 -2.85
CA PRO A 63 -2.66 15.72 -2.40
C PRO A 63 -2.81 15.61 -0.88
N ALA A 64 -3.33 14.47 -0.43
CA ALA A 64 -3.29 14.06 0.96
C ALA A 64 -1.83 14.00 1.42
N HIS A 65 -1.57 14.51 2.63
CA HIS A 65 -0.21 14.57 3.17
C HIS A 65 0.11 13.34 4.05
N ASP A 66 -0.93 12.64 4.52
CA ASP A 66 -0.89 11.40 5.31
C ASP A 66 -2.33 10.82 5.36
N VAL A 67 -2.54 9.76 6.14
CA VAL A 67 -3.87 9.20 6.43
C VAL A 67 -4.72 10.22 7.20
N THR A 68 -5.64 10.89 6.50
CA THR A 68 -6.45 11.98 7.08
C THR A 68 -7.45 11.48 8.12
N ALA A 69 -7.90 10.24 8.02
CA ALA A 69 -8.85 9.63 8.94
C ALA A 69 -8.15 8.67 9.92
N LYS A 70 -7.77 9.18 11.11
CA LYS A 70 -7.24 8.36 12.23
C LYS A 70 -8.07 7.10 12.50
N GLY A 71 -9.40 7.17 12.33
CA GLY A 71 -10.29 6.01 12.44
C GLY A 71 -10.03 4.91 11.40
N LYS A 72 -9.82 5.28 10.12
CA LYS A 72 -9.47 4.32 9.06
C LYS A 72 -8.11 3.67 9.35
N MET A 73 -7.14 4.47 9.82
CA MET A 73 -5.82 3.96 10.22
C MET A 73 -5.94 2.96 11.38
N ILE A 74 -6.71 3.28 12.42
CA ILE A 74 -6.94 2.40 13.58
C ILE A 74 -7.65 1.12 13.13
N GLU A 75 -8.66 1.20 12.29
CA GLU A 75 -9.39 0.04 11.79
C GLU A 75 -8.49 -0.87 10.93
N PHE A 76 -7.70 -0.28 10.04
CA PHE A 76 -6.72 -0.99 9.22
C PHE A 76 -5.68 -1.70 10.10
N MET A 77 -5.05 -0.95 11.01
CA MET A 77 -4.09 -1.48 11.97
C MET A 77 -4.68 -2.52 12.91
N SER A 78 -5.94 -2.40 13.33
CA SER A 78 -6.60 -3.39 14.20
C SER A 78 -6.85 -4.71 13.48
N LYS A 79 -7.09 -4.67 12.17
CA LYS A 79 -7.19 -5.87 11.32
C LYS A 79 -5.82 -6.55 11.12
N VAL A 80 -4.73 -5.78 11.21
CA VAL A 80 -3.34 -6.26 11.16
C VAL A 80 -2.84 -6.74 12.53
N LYS A 81 -3.30 -6.13 13.64
CA LYS A 81 -2.80 -6.40 15.01
C LYS A 81 -3.23 -7.75 15.61
N GLY A 82 -3.94 -8.61 14.88
CA GLY A 82 -4.35 -9.93 15.36
C GLY A 82 -3.21 -10.97 15.47
N THR A 83 -2.02 -10.67 14.94
CA THR A 83 -1.11 -11.73 14.44
C THR A 83 0.39 -11.40 14.60
N THR A 84 0.78 -10.44 15.44
CA THR A 84 2.20 -10.05 15.63
C THR A 84 2.93 -10.88 16.69
N ALA A 85 3.06 -12.19 16.49
CA ALA A 85 3.81 -13.07 17.39
C ALA A 85 5.11 -13.64 16.79
N ASP A 86 5.22 -13.75 15.47
CA ASP A 86 6.39 -14.33 14.79
C ASP A 86 6.55 -13.84 13.33
N THR A 87 7.74 -14.09 12.75
CA THR A 87 8.13 -13.69 11.40
C THR A 87 7.19 -14.22 10.31
N SER A 88 6.76 -15.48 10.40
CA SER A 88 5.89 -16.10 9.39
C SER A 88 4.52 -15.45 9.37
N SER A 89 4.02 -15.06 10.55
CA SER A 89 2.78 -14.33 10.69
C SER A 89 2.86 -12.93 10.08
N ILE A 90 3.96 -12.20 10.30
CA ILE A 90 4.22 -10.90 9.67
C ILE A 90 4.21 -10.99 8.13
N LEU A 91 4.90 -11.99 7.56
CA LEU A 91 4.94 -12.19 6.11
C LEU A 91 3.56 -12.51 5.53
N ARG A 92 2.78 -13.35 6.23
CA ARG A 92 1.40 -13.67 5.84
C ARG A 92 0.51 -12.44 5.90
N ASP A 93 0.61 -11.64 6.95
CA ASP A 93 -0.17 -10.42 7.12
C ASP A 93 0.18 -9.37 6.05
N ALA A 94 1.45 -9.22 5.71
CA ALA A 94 1.89 -8.38 4.60
C ALA A 94 1.27 -8.85 3.28
N SER A 95 1.36 -10.14 2.96
CA SER A 95 0.82 -10.71 1.71
C SER A 95 -0.71 -10.55 1.61
N VAL A 96 -1.43 -10.78 2.71
CA VAL A 96 -2.88 -10.56 2.79
C VAL A 96 -3.22 -9.07 2.67
N GLY A 97 -2.43 -8.20 3.31
CA GLY A 97 -2.54 -6.75 3.24
C GLY A 97 -2.45 -6.22 1.82
N GLU A 98 -1.42 -6.64 1.07
CA GLU A 98 -1.24 -6.28 -0.35
C GLU A 98 -2.42 -6.73 -1.21
N ASN A 99 -2.80 -8.01 -1.12
CA ASN A 99 -3.94 -8.54 -1.90
C ASN A 99 -5.22 -7.75 -1.63
N ARG A 100 -5.48 -7.42 -0.37
CA ARG A 100 -6.64 -6.61 0.02
C ARG A 100 -6.54 -5.19 -0.51
N GLY A 101 -5.37 -4.58 -0.47
CA GLY A 101 -5.08 -3.25 -1.02
C GLY A 101 -5.38 -3.20 -2.53
N ILE A 102 -4.90 -4.20 -3.26
CA ILE A 102 -5.15 -4.36 -4.70
C ILE A 102 -6.64 -4.50 -4.99
N GLN A 103 -7.34 -5.38 -4.28
CA GLN A 103 -8.77 -5.59 -4.47
C GLN A 103 -9.57 -4.31 -4.17
N THR A 104 -9.30 -3.68 -3.03
CA THR A 104 -9.98 -2.44 -2.62
C THR A 104 -9.74 -1.33 -3.63
N SER A 105 -8.52 -1.21 -4.16
CA SER A 105 -8.18 -0.20 -5.16
C SER A 105 -8.89 -0.46 -6.49
N LYS A 106 -9.02 -1.72 -6.92
CA LYS A 106 -9.79 -2.07 -8.13
C LYS A 106 -11.27 -1.72 -7.98
N GLU A 107 -11.86 -1.99 -6.81
CA GLU A 107 -13.26 -1.65 -6.53
C GLU A 107 -13.50 -0.13 -6.43
N LEU A 108 -12.54 0.58 -5.84
CA LEU A 108 -12.60 2.03 -5.65
C LEU A 108 -12.51 2.79 -6.99
N LEU A 109 -11.72 2.29 -7.93
CA LEU A 109 -11.29 3.02 -9.13
C LEU A 109 -12.06 2.59 -10.40
N ASP A 110 -13.15 1.83 -10.25
CA ASP A 110 -13.97 1.32 -11.35
C ASP A 110 -14.78 2.44 -12.03
N GLY A 111 -14.16 3.13 -12.99
CA GLY A 111 -14.83 3.99 -13.98
C GLY A 111 -14.65 5.50 -13.84
N ASP A 112 -13.96 5.98 -12.80
CA ASP A 112 -13.88 7.42 -12.49
C ASP A 112 -12.52 8.09 -12.80
N LEU A 113 -11.55 7.35 -13.35
CA LEU A 113 -10.22 7.87 -13.71
C LEU A 113 -10.12 8.28 -15.18
N ASP A 114 -9.37 9.36 -15.45
CA ASP A 114 -8.91 9.65 -16.81
C ASP A 114 -7.81 8.65 -17.24
N ALA A 115 -7.51 8.60 -18.54
CA ALA A 115 -6.62 7.58 -19.12
C ALA A 115 -5.22 7.55 -18.49
N GLU A 116 -4.62 8.71 -18.23
CA GLU A 116 -3.26 8.79 -17.68
C GLU A 116 -3.26 8.46 -16.18
N SER A 117 -4.30 8.85 -15.44
CA SER A 117 -4.48 8.43 -14.05
C SER A 117 -4.73 6.93 -13.93
N LEU A 118 -5.48 6.35 -14.87
CA LEU A 118 -5.74 4.91 -14.93
C LEU A 118 -4.47 4.12 -15.22
N GLU A 119 -3.66 4.56 -16.19
CA GLU A 119 -2.38 3.93 -16.52
C GLU A 119 -1.41 3.95 -15.33
N LEU A 120 -1.31 5.08 -14.64
CA LEU A 120 -0.52 5.21 -13.41
C LEU A 120 -0.97 4.20 -12.34
N VAL A 121 -2.27 4.15 -12.05
CA VAL A 121 -2.84 3.23 -11.06
C VAL A 121 -2.57 1.78 -11.45
N GLN A 122 -2.78 1.41 -12.71
CA GLN A 122 -2.55 0.04 -13.19
C GLN A 122 -1.10 -0.38 -13.01
N SER A 123 -0.14 0.49 -13.37
CA SER A 123 1.29 0.24 -13.17
C SER A 123 1.64 0.04 -11.68
N ILE A 124 1.03 0.80 -10.77
CA ILE A 124 1.23 0.63 -9.33
C ILE A 124 0.65 -0.71 -8.86
N LEU A 125 -0.58 -1.05 -9.26
CA LEU A 125 -1.20 -2.31 -8.88
C LEU A 125 -0.46 -3.54 -9.41
N GLU A 126 0.23 -3.43 -10.54
CA GLU A 126 1.13 -4.47 -11.04
C GLU A 126 2.37 -4.63 -10.15
N HIS A 127 2.93 -3.54 -9.62
CA HIS A 127 4.03 -3.61 -8.66
C HIS A 127 3.56 -4.20 -7.33
N ASP A 128 2.39 -3.82 -6.82
CA ASP A 128 1.82 -4.39 -5.60
C ASP A 128 1.59 -5.91 -5.74
N GLN A 129 1.19 -6.36 -6.95
CA GLN A 129 1.08 -7.79 -7.24
C GLN A 129 2.44 -8.52 -7.17
N GLN A 130 3.53 -7.87 -7.58
CA GLN A 130 4.88 -8.41 -7.43
C GLN A 130 5.31 -8.47 -5.95
N HIS A 131 4.86 -7.52 -5.11
CA HIS A 131 5.10 -7.58 -3.67
C HIS A 131 4.44 -8.82 -3.05
N VAL A 132 3.19 -9.13 -3.44
CA VAL A 132 2.50 -10.38 -3.02
C VAL A 132 3.34 -11.62 -3.38
N GLU A 133 3.82 -11.70 -4.61
CA GLU A 133 4.63 -12.82 -5.09
C GLU A 133 5.94 -12.95 -4.30
N LEU A 134 6.63 -11.84 -4.08
CA LEU A 134 7.87 -11.79 -3.30
C LEU A 134 7.64 -12.24 -1.86
N LEU A 135 6.57 -11.78 -1.21
CA LEU A 135 6.23 -12.17 0.16
C LEU A 135 5.91 -13.67 0.24
N ASN A 136 5.14 -14.21 -0.70
CA ASN A 136 4.79 -15.63 -0.73
C ASN A 136 6.03 -16.53 -0.92
N GLN A 137 7.03 -16.09 -1.70
CA GLN A 137 8.32 -16.78 -1.80
C GLN A 137 9.09 -16.85 -0.48
N HIS A 138 8.78 -16.00 0.50
CA HIS A 138 9.40 -16.07 1.84
C HIS A 138 8.53 -16.81 2.86
N ILE A 139 7.23 -16.99 2.58
CA ILE A 139 6.32 -17.79 3.41
C ILE A 139 6.57 -19.29 3.20
N ASP A 140 6.72 -19.74 1.95
CA ASP A 140 6.81 -21.17 1.62
C ASP A 140 8.13 -21.85 2.07
N PHE A 141 9.11 -21.06 2.54
CA PHE A 141 10.43 -21.53 2.98
C PHE A 141 10.63 -21.43 4.51
N HIS A 142 9.59 -21.11 5.27
CA HIS A 142 9.57 -21.05 6.74
C HIS A 142 8.48 -21.95 7.32
#